data_AF-A0A8T0NWV6-F1
#
_entry.id   AF-A0A8T0NWV6-F1
#
_cell.length_a   1.000
_cell.length_b   1.000
_cell.length_c   1.000
_cell.angle_alpha   90.00
_cell.angle_beta   90.00
_cell.angle_gamma   90.00
#
_symmetry.space_group_name_H-M   'P 1'
#
loop_
_entity.id
_entity.type
_entity.pdbx_description
1 polymer ?
#
loop_
_entity_poly.entity_id
_entity_poly.type
_entity_poly.pdbx_seq_one_letter_code
_entity_poly.pdbx_strand_id
1 'polypeptide(L)'
;MGSKDQGGGAASSGGGFFSSFAAGMRTWGTAVHKSVNGLLGYEGLEVINPDGGSDDAEEEALRGRWKQEDRDSYWKMMHKYIGSDVTSLVTLPVIIFEPMTMLQKMAELMEYCELLDKADECEDPYMRMAYAAAWAVSVYFAFQRTWKPFNPILGETYEMVNHQGITFLAEQVSHHPPMGVAHCENEHFTYDITSKLKTKFLGNSVEVYPVGRTRVTLKKSGIVFDLVPPLTKINNLIFGRTWIDSPGEMVMTNLTTGDKVVLYFQPCGWFGYDIDHQFLVAFVAE
;
A
#
# COMPACT_ATOMS: atom_id res chain seq x y z
N MET A 1 33.48 -60.46 27.67
CA MET A 1 33.02 -61.59 26.82
C MET A 1 31.59 -61.32 26.40
N GLY A 2 31.31 -61.31 25.08
CA GLY A 2 29.99 -61.20 24.42
C GLY A 2 29.44 -59.76 24.27
N SER A 3 29.35 -59.12 23.07
CA SER A 3 28.46 -59.36 21.89
C SER A 3 26.97 -59.40 22.28
N LYS A 4 25.98 -58.74 21.64
CA LYS A 4 25.74 -58.17 20.29
C LYS A 4 24.46 -57.26 20.42
N ASP A 5 24.38 -56.05 19.87
CA ASP A 5 23.93 -55.61 18.51
C ASP A 5 22.41 -55.44 18.26
N GLN A 6 22.10 -54.40 17.45
CA GLN A 6 20.87 -54.01 16.71
C GLN A 6 19.84 -53.11 17.44
N GLY A 7 19.28 -52.03 16.88
CA GLY A 7 19.38 -51.40 15.55
C GLY A 7 18.25 -50.36 15.35
N GLY A 8 18.44 -49.38 14.45
CA GLY A 8 17.42 -48.43 13.95
C GLY A 8 17.38 -47.09 14.70
N GLY A 9 17.27 -45.91 14.10
CA GLY A 9 17.05 -45.44 12.74
C GLY A 9 16.87 -43.91 12.85
N ALA A 10 17.22 -43.18 11.79
CA ALA A 10 17.36 -41.72 11.76
C ALA A 10 16.08 -40.92 12.07
N ALA A 11 16.23 -39.76 12.71
CA ALA A 11 15.59 -38.49 12.31
C ALA A 11 16.08 -37.35 13.22
N SER A 12 17.05 -36.58 12.73
CA SER A 12 17.32 -35.23 13.20
C SER A 12 16.21 -34.31 12.71
N SER A 13 15.23 -33.98 13.56
CA SER A 13 14.30 -32.89 13.26
C SER A 13 14.85 -31.60 13.86
N GLY A 14 15.56 -30.83 13.03
CA GLY A 14 15.76 -29.41 13.26
C GLY A 14 14.39 -28.73 13.32
N GLY A 15 13.97 -28.39 14.53
CA GLY A 15 12.80 -27.55 14.77
C GLY A 15 13.16 -26.12 14.40
N GLY A 16 12.85 -25.75 13.16
CA GLY A 16 13.07 -24.42 12.62
C GLY A 16 12.34 -23.33 13.40
N PHE A 17 12.84 -22.11 13.20
CA PHE A 17 12.36 -20.80 13.65
C PHE A 17 10.87 -20.49 13.33
N PHE A 18 10.09 -21.44 12.82
CA PHE A 18 8.72 -21.27 12.34
C PHE A 18 7.62 -21.71 13.33
N SER A 19 7.96 -22.16 14.54
CA SER A 19 6.95 -22.60 15.52
C SER A 19 6.30 -21.47 16.34
N SER A 20 6.70 -20.20 16.15
CA SER A 20 6.09 -19.05 16.86
C SER A 20 5.08 -18.23 16.05
N PHE A 21 4.96 -18.42 14.73
CA PHE A 21 3.97 -17.67 13.92
C PHE A 21 2.59 -18.33 13.82
N ALA A 22 2.43 -19.60 14.23
CA ALA A 22 1.14 -20.29 14.21
C ALA A 22 0.23 -19.97 15.43
N ALA A 23 0.64 -19.07 16.32
CA ALA A 23 -0.16 -18.64 17.48
C ALA A 23 -0.77 -17.22 17.34
N GLY A 24 -0.61 -16.57 16.18
CA GLY A 24 -1.08 -15.19 15.96
C GLY A 24 -2.54 -15.05 15.49
N MET A 25 -3.30 -16.13 15.30
CA MET A 25 -4.67 -16.07 14.76
C MET A 25 -5.79 -15.96 15.81
N ARG A 26 -5.45 -15.66 17.08
CA ARG A 26 -6.44 -15.51 18.17
C ARG A 26 -6.10 -14.36 19.13
N THR A 27 -5.96 -13.15 18.60
CA THR A 27 -6.10 -11.93 19.42
C THR A 27 -6.54 -10.74 18.57
N TRP A 28 -7.58 -10.93 17.76
CA TRP A 28 -8.35 -9.83 17.15
C TRP A 28 -9.24 -9.22 18.24
N GLY A 29 -8.63 -8.52 19.18
CA GLY A 29 -9.26 -7.94 20.37
C GLY A 29 -9.27 -6.43 20.32
N THR A 30 -10.43 -5.85 20.02
CA THR A 30 -10.92 -4.57 20.58
C THR A 30 -9.91 -3.43 20.69
N ALA A 31 -9.59 -2.78 19.57
CA ALA A 31 -9.46 -1.32 19.61
C ALA A 31 -10.88 -0.75 19.67
N VAL A 32 -11.25 -0.14 20.79
CA VAL A 32 -12.57 0.48 20.98
C VAL A 32 -12.60 1.77 20.17
N HIS A 33 -13.01 1.68 18.90
CA HIS A 33 -13.26 2.86 18.08
C HIS A 33 -14.46 3.62 18.66
N LYS A 34 -14.24 4.84 19.15
CA LYS A 34 -15.34 5.73 19.56
C LYS A 34 -15.98 6.33 18.30
N SER A 35 -17.28 6.10 18.16
CA SER A 35 -18.15 6.75 17.18
C SER A 35 -18.53 8.15 17.67
N VAL A 36 -18.73 9.10 16.76
CA VAL A 36 -19.25 10.43 17.11
C VAL A 36 -20.75 10.30 17.44
N ASN A 37 -21.07 9.98 18.69
CA ASN A 37 -22.42 10.02 19.21
C ASN A 37 -22.67 11.40 19.84
N GLY A 38 -23.25 12.34 19.08
CA GLY A 38 -23.62 13.65 19.62
C GLY A 38 -23.56 14.83 18.64
N LEU A 39 -22.92 14.67 17.48
CA LEU A 39 -22.91 15.68 16.43
C LEU A 39 -24.13 15.48 15.51
N LEU A 40 -25.09 16.42 15.58
CA LEU A 40 -26.27 16.59 14.70
C LEU A 40 -26.37 15.61 13.50
N GLY A 41 -26.91 14.40 13.72
CA GLY A 41 -27.29 13.47 12.64
C GLY A 41 -26.17 12.58 12.07
N TYR A 42 -25.02 12.47 12.73
CA TYR A 42 -23.84 11.69 12.29
C TYR A 42 -23.57 10.43 13.11
N GLU A 43 -24.62 9.81 13.65
CA GLU A 43 -24.51 8.61 14.49
C GLU A 43 -23.82 7.45 13.73
N GLY A 44 -22.84 6.82 14.38
CA GLY A 44 -22.13 5.66 13.85
C GLY A 44 -20.95 5.98 12.93
N LEU A 45 -20.63 7.26 12.69
CA LEU A 45 -19.43 7.62 11.92
C LEU A 45 -18.16 7.54 12.76
N GLU A 46 -17.18 6.86 12.20
CA GLU A 46 -15.86 6.70 12.79
C GLU A 46 -14.95 7.87 12.40
N VAL A 47 -14.34 8.53 13.40
CA VAL A 47 -13.31 9.55 13.22
C VAL A 47 -12.08 9.07 13.98
N ILE A 48 -10.95 8.94 13.29
CA ILE A 48 -9.72 8.41 13.88
C ILE A 48 -8.68 9.52 13.95
N ASN A 49 -8.19 9.85 15.14
CA ASN A 49 -7.02 10.70 15.28
C ASN A 49 -5.76 9.88 14.91
N PRO A 50 -4.99 10.31 13.89
CA PRO A 50 -3.77 9.60 13.50
C PRO A 50 -2.67 9.64 14.57
N ASP A 51 -2.64 10.67 15.42
CA ASP A 51 -1.60 10.91 16.43
C ASP A 51 -1.82 10.07 17.72
N GLY A 52 -2.92 9.31 17.78
CA GLY A 52 -3.29 8.45 18.90
C GLY A 52 -4.24 9.09 19.92
N GLY A 53 -5.06 8.24 20.56
CA GLY A 53 -6.11 8.64 21.50
C GLY A 53 -7.51 8.58 20.85
N SER A 54 -8.52 8.21 21.65
CA SER A 54 -9.94 8.19 21.21
C SER A 54 -10.80 9.22 21.94
N ASP A 55 -10.21 9.93 22.90
CA ASP A 55 -10.92 10.84 23.81
C ASP A 55 -11.19 12.22 23.17
N ASP A 56 -10.65 12.48 21.98
CA ASP A 56 -10.73 13.74 21.25
C ASP A 56 -11.43 13.62 19.89
N ALA A 57 -12.12 12.50 19.63
CA ALA A 57 -12.78 12.23 18.33
C ALA A 57 -13.74 13.36 17.89
N GLU A 58 -14.44 14.00 18.83
CA GLU A 58 -15.32 15.13 18.55
C GLU A 58 -14.55 16.39 18.13
N GLU A 59 -13.41 16.67 18.76
CA GLU A 59 -12.53 17.79 18.40
C GLU A 59 -11.88 17.52 17.04
N GLU A 60 -11.36 16.32 16.84
CA GLU A 60 -10.74 15.90 15.58
C GLU A 60 -11.74 16.01 14.43
N ALA A 61 -13.01 15.62 14.62
CA ALA A 61 -14.06 15.73 13.60
C ALA A 61 -14.21 17.15 13.02
N LEU A 62 -13.87 18.19 13.80
CA LEU A 62 -13.92 19.59 13.40
C LEU A 62 -12.66 20.06 12.64
N ARG A 63 -11.54 19.32 12.70
CA ARG A 63 -10.26 19.66 12.06
C ARG A 63 -10.20 19.28 10.57
N GLY A 64 -11.32 18.86 9.99
CA GLY A 64 -11.40 18.46 8.58
C GLY A 64 -11.30 19.62 7.60
N ARG A 65 -10.98 19.30 6.34
CA ARG A 65 -10.77 20.26 5.25
C ARG A 65 -12.04 20.97 4.73
N TRP A 66 -13.20 20.56 5.20
CA TRP A 66 -14.50 21.01 4.70
C TRP A 66 -15.16 22.02 5.64
N LYS A 67 -15.80 23.04 5.08
CA LYS A 67 -16.70 23.91 5.85
C LYS A 67 -17.90 23.10 6.35
N GLN A 68 -18.51 23.52 7.45
CA GLN A 68 -19.62 22.78 8.05
C GLN A 68 -20.77 22.52 7.08
N GLU A 69 -21.20 23.54 6.34
CA GLU A 69 -22.30 23.45 5.36
C GLU A 69 -21.99 22.45 4.23
N ASP A 70 -20.71 22.38 3.82
CA ASP A 70 -20.24 21.46 2.79
C ASP A 70 -20.24 20.01 3.30
N ARG A 71 -19.82 19.77 4.56
CA ARG A 71 -19.80 18.42 5.16
C ARG A 71 -21.16 17.74 5.11
N ASP A 72 -22.20 18.45 5.54
CA ASP A 72 -23.57 17.94 5.57
C ASP A 72 -24.05 17.55 4.16
N SER A 73 -23.73 18.38 3.17
CA SER A 73 -24.04 18.13 1.76
C SER A 73 -23.30 16.90 1.21
N TYR A 74 -21.98 16.80 1.45
CA TYR A 74 -21.19 15.64 1.03
C TYR A 74 -21.64 14.35 1.70
N TRP A 75 -21.94 14.39 3.00
CA TRP A 75 -22.44 13.20 3.69
C TRP A 75 -23.78 12.73 3.12
N LYS A 76 -24.73 13.66 2.92
CA LYS A 76 -26.02 13.34 2.27
C LYS A 76 -25.84 12.74 0.88
N MET A 77 -24.84 13.18 0.12
CA MET A 77 -24.53 12.59 -1.18
C MET A 77 -23.88 11.20 -1.07
N MET A 78 -22.93 11.02 -0.15
CA MET A 78 -22.05 9.86 -0.09
C MET A 78 -22.60 8.69 0.72
N HIS A 79 -23.38 8.90 1.78
CA HIS A 79 -23.80 7.84 2.71
C HIS A 79 -24.57 6.69 2.01
N LYS A 80 -25.30 6.98 0.93
CA LYS A 80 -26.00 5.96 0.13
C LYS A 80 -25.08 4.99 -0.63
N TYR A 81 -23.79 5.31 -0.74
CA TYR A 81 -22.79 4.49 -1.41
C TYR A 81 -21.94 3.65 -0.44
N ILE A 82 -22.27 3.62 0.86
CA ILE A 82 -21.55 2.78 1.82
C ILE A 82 -21.55 1.32 1.34
N GLY A 83 -20.37 0.70 1.36
CA GLY A 83 -20.11 -0.64 0.84
C GLY A 83 -19.87 -0.74 -0.67
N SER A 84 -20.07 0.35 -1.43
CA SER A 84 -19.91 0.37 -2.88
C SER A 84 -18.48 0.73 -3.32
N ASP A 85 -18.14 0.38 -4.57
CA ASP A 85 -16.92 0.85 -5.24
C ASP A 85 -17.14 2.29 -5.73
N VAL A 86 -16.50 3.25 -5.08
CA VAL A 86 -16.73 4.69 -5.29
C VAL A 86 -15.90 5.29 -6.41
N THR A 87 -14.95 4.54 -6.99
CA THR A 87 -14.13 5.02 -8.12
C THR A 87 -14.95 5.33 -9.37
N SER A 88 -16.12 4.69 -9.53
CA SER A 88 -16.93 4.72 -10.75
C SER A 88 -18.31 5.41 -10.60
N LEU A 89 -18.74 5.74 -9.37
CA LEU A 89 -20.15 6.05 -9.09
C LEU A 89 -20.46 7.50 -8.70
N VAL A 90 -19.45 8.37 -8.55
CA VAL A 90 -19.66 9.71 -8.00
C VAL A 90 -18.82 10.77 -8.73
N THR A 91 -19.49 11.82 -9.21
CA THR A 91 -18.84 13.08 -9.58
C THR A 91 -18.37 13.78 -8.31
N LEU A 92 -17.05 13.86 -8.12
CA LEU A 92 -16.45 14.51 -6.95
C LEU A 92 -16.07 15.96 -7.30
N PRO A 93 -16.09 16.87 -6.31
CA PRO A 93 -15.75 18.28 -6.53
C PRO A 93 -14.25 18.43 -6.82
N VAL A 94 -13.88 19.37 -7.71
CA VAL A 94 -12.46 19.55 -8.10
C VAL A 94 -11.53 19.88 -6.93
N ILE A 95 -12.06 20.47 -5.85
CA ILE A 95 -11.28 20.87 -4.68
C ILE A 95 -10.68 19.70 -3.88
N ILE A 96 -11.07 18.46 -4.16
CA ILE A 96 -10.42 17.27 -3.57
C ILE A 96 -9.36 16.65 -4.49
N PHE A 97 -9.16 17.21 -5.67
CA PHE A 97 -8.21 16.69 -6.63
C PHE A 97 -6.86 17.38 -6.52
N GLU A 98 -5.80 16.60 -6.71
CA GLU A 98 -4.48 17.15 -7.03
C GLU A 98 -4.37 17.37 -8.54
N PRO A 99 -3.53 18.32 -8.99
CA PRO A 99 -3.35 18.62 -10.42
C PRO A 99 -2.48 17.55 -11.12
N MET A 100 -2.74 16.27 -10.88
CA MET A 100 -2.05 15.13 -11.47
C MET A 100 -3.02 14.01 -11.82
N THR A 101 -2.77 13.28 -12.90
CA THR A 101 -3.54 12.09 -13.28
C THR A 101 -2.92 10.83 -12.66
N MET A 102 -3.69 9.72 -12.63
CA MET A 102 -3.14 8.44 -12.15
C MET A 102 -1.88 8.01 -12.91
N LEU A 103 -1.73 8.35 -14.19
CA LEU A 103 -0.53 7.99 -14.97
C LEU A 103 0.71 8.73 -14.45
N GLN A 104 0.55 9.99 -14.05
CA GLN A 104 1.62 10.76 -13.41
C GLN A 104 1.95 10.20 -12.02
N LYS A 105 0.94 9.79 -11.25
CA LYS A 105 1.15 9.11 -9.96
C LYS A 105 1.91 7.79 -10.11
N MET A 106 1.70 7.05 -11.19
CA MET A 106 2.47 5.84 -11.49
C MET A 106 3.95 6.15 -11.77
N ALA A 107 4.25 7.32 -12.34
CA ALA A 107 5.63 7.74 -12.61
C ALA A 107 6.40 8.10 -11.33
N GLU A 108 5.72 8.61 -10.31
CA GLU A 108 6.34 8.94 -9.01
C GLU A 108 6.89 7.71 -8.27
N LEU A 109 6.43 6.51 -8.61
CA LEU A 109 6.99 5.27 -8.08
C LEU A 109 8.48 5.10 -8.45
N MET A 110 8.94 5.88 -9.43
CA MET A 110 10.32 5.92 -9.92
C MET A 110 11.15 7.07 -9.36
N GLU A 111 10.67 7.81 -8.35
CA GLU A 111 11.44 8.89 -7.70
C GLU A 111 12.79 8.39 -7.14
N TYR A 112 12.82 7.18 -6.60
CA TYR A 112 14.02 6.56 -6.02
C TYR A 112 14.52 5.36 -6.85
N CYS A 113 14.46 5.46 -8.18
CA CYS A 113 14.83 4.38 -9.08
C CYS A 113 16.32 3.96 -8.99
N GLU A 114 17.21 4.82 -8.48
CA GLU A 114 18.62 4.53 -8.28
C GLU A 114 18.88 3.37 -7.29
N LEU A 115 17.90 3.03 -6.45
CA LEU A 115 17.94 1.85 -5.60
C LEU A 115 17.89 0.55 -6.43
N LEU A 116 17.22 0.55 -7.58
CA LEU A 116 17.19 -0.60 -8.49
C LEU A 116 18.51 -0.74 -9.24
N ASP A 117 19.18 0.36 -9.57
CA ASP A 117 20.53 0.33 -10.15
C ASP A 117 21.52 -0.34 -9.18
N LYS A 118 21.48 0.06 -7.90
CA LYS A 118 22.27 -0.58 -6.84
C LYS A 118 21.94 -2.06 -6.69
N ALA A 119 20.67 -2.45 -6.84
CA ALA A 119 20.27 -3.85 -6.80
C ALA A 119 20.88 -4.64 -7.97
N ASP A 120 20.85 -4.11 -9.19
CA ASP A 120 21.42 -4.74 -10.38
C ASP A 120 22.95 -4.93 -10.26
N GLU A 121 23.64 -3.93 -9.71
CA GLU A 121 25.09 -3.97 -9.53
C GLU A 121 25.54 -4.90 -8.39
N CYS A 122 24.69 -5.09 -7.37
CA CYS A 122 25.02 -5.86 -6.18
C CYS A 122 25.22 -7.35 -6.49
N GLU A 123 26.35 -7.91 -6.07
CA GLU A 123 26.67 -9.33 -6.25
C GLU A 123 25.98 -10.23 -5.23
N ASP A 124 25.88 -9.77 -3.97
CA ASP A 124 25.22 -10.50 -2.89
C ASP A 124 23.70 -10.55 -3.13
N PRO A 125 23.10 -11.77 -3.23
CA PRO A 125 21.70 -11.92 -3.58
C PRO A 125 20.73 -11.35 -2.52
N TYR A 126 21.09 -11.39 -1.24
CA TYR A 126 20.25 -10.87 -0.16
C TYR A 126 20.34 -9.36 -0.05
N MET A 127 21.53 -8.79 -0.22
CA MET A 127 21.69 -7.32 -0.30
C MET A 127 21.00 -6.73 -1.52
N ARG A 128 21.03 -7.43 -2.66
CA ARG A 128 20.23 -7.09 -3.85
C ARG A 128 18.73 -7.02 -3.52
N MET A 129 18.20 -8.04 -2.84
CA MET A 129 16.80 -8.03 -2.41
C MET A 129 16.50 -6.92 -1.41
N ALA A 130 17.43 -6.58 -0.52
CA ALA A 130 17.29 -5.46 0.40
C ALA A 130 17.18 -4.10 -0.35
N TYR A 131 17.98 -3.89 -1.41
CA TYR A 131 17.87 -2.69 -2.24
C TYR A 131 16.53 -2.63 -3.01
N ALA A 132 16.11 -3.74 -3.61
CA ALA A 132 14.82 -3.82 -4.29
C ALA A 132 13.66 -3.59 -3.31
N ALA A 133 13.72 -4.16 -2.12
CA ALA A 133 12.74 -3.94 -1.06
C ALA A 133 12.72 -2.48 -0.58
N ALA A 134 13.89 -1.84 -0.43
CA ALA A 134 13.99 -0.42 -0.08
C ALA A 134 13.32 0.47 -1.14
N TRP A 135 13.53 0.17 -2.43
CA TRP A 135 12.80 0.85 -3.51
C TRP A 135 11.28 0.66 -3.36
N ALA A 136 10.82 -0.57 -3.11
CA ALA A 136 9.40 -0.84 -2.93
C ALA A 136 8.80 -0.13 -1.70
N VAL A 137 9.56 0.11 -0.64
CA VAL A 137 9.12 0.93 0.51
C VAL A 137 9.05 2.41 0.14
N SER A 138 10.01 2.90 -0.64
CA SER A 138 10.09 4.32 -1.00
C SER A 138 8.84 4.84 -1.71
N VAL A 139 8.10 3.98 -2.42
CA VAL A 139 6.87 4.34 -3.13
C VAL A 139 5.78 4.88 -2.19
N TYR A 140 5.80 4.50 -0.91
CA TYR A 140 4.81 4.96 0.07
C TYR A 140 5.02 6.41 0.47
N PHE A 141 6.21 6.97 0.24
CA PHE A 141 6.44 8.41 0.36
C PHE A 141 5.56 9.19 -0.64
N ALA A 142 5.45 8.70 -1.88
CA ALA A 142 4.60 9.31 -2.91
C ALA A 142 3.09 9.20 -2.61
N PHE A 143 2.69 8.29 -1.72
CA PHE A 143 1.31 8.05 -1.30
C PHE A 143 0.88 8.84 -0.05
N GLN A 144 1.73 9.70 0.52
CA GLN A 144 1.33 10.55 1.66
C GLN A 144 0.34 11.67 1.27
N ARG A 145 0.13 11.92 -0.03
CA ARG A 145 -0.80 12.95 -0.52
C ARG A 145 -2.24 12.47 -0.44
N THR A 146 -3.05 13.17 0.36
CA THR A 146 -4.47 12.86 0.64
C THR A 146 -5.45 13.35 -0.43
N TRP A 147 -4.93 13.91 -1.52
CA TRP A 147 -5.69 14.42 -2.64
C TRP A 147 -5.90 13.34 -3.69
N LYS A 148 -7.07 13.37 -4.35
CA LYS A 148 -7.42 12.39 -5.36
C LYS A 148 -6.77 12.79 -6.70
N PRO A 149 -5.96 11.94 -7.34
CA PRO A 149 -5.52 12.19 -8.71
C PRO A 149 -6.70 12.10 -9.69
N PHE A 150 -6.61 12.83 -10.79
CA PHE A 150 -7.57 12.73 -11.88
C PHE A 150 -7.57 11.32 -12.47
N ASN A 151 -8.77 10.81 -12.74
CA ASN A 151 -8.94 9.56 -13.48
C ASN A 151 -8.61 9.84 -14.96
N PRO A 152 -7.57 9.22 -15.53
CA PRO A 152 -7.19 9.45 -16.92
C PRO A 152 -8.33 9.09 -17.88
N ILE A 153 -8.41 9.79 -19.02
CA ILE A 153 -9.31 9.39 -20.10
C ILE A 153 -8.75 8.16 -20.83
N LEU A 154 -9.61 7.38 -21.49
CA LEU A 154 -9.17 6.24 -22.28
C LEU A 154 -8.19 6.69 -23.38
N GLY A 155 -7.02 6.04 -23.46
CA GLY A 155 -5.96 6.39 -24.40
C GLY A 155 -5.11 7.60 -23.99
N GLU A 156 -5.35 8.19 -22.81
CA GLU A 156 -4.41 9.16 -22.25
C GLU A 156 -3.04 8.50 -22.05
N THR A 157 -1.97 9.23 -22.36
CA THR A 157 -0.60 8.79 -22.18
C THR A 157 0.18 9.78 -21.32
N TYR A 158 1.17 9.28 -20.59
CA TYR A 158 2.16 10.10 -19.90
C TYR A 158 3.56 9.56 -20.17
N GLU A 159 4.52 10.47 -20.41
CA GLU A 159 5.93 10.12 -20.58
C GLU A 159 6.80 10.94 -19.62
N MET A 160 7.87 10.33 -19.13
CA MET A 160 8.93 10.99 -18.37
C MET A 160 10.28 10.48 -18.85
N VAL A 161 11.09 11.37 -19.40
CA VAL A 161 12.40 11.06 -19.99
C VAL A 161 13.53 11.66 -19.18
N ASN A 162 14.67 10.98 -19.14
CA ASN A 162 15.91 11.44 -18.49
C ASN A 162 15.78 11.74 -16.99
N HIS A 163 14.84 11.09 -16.29
CA HIS A 163 14.80 11.13 -14.83
C HIS A 163 15.81 10.12 -14.29
N GLN A 164 16.98 10.56 -13.85
CA GLN A 164 18.03 9.67 -13.33
C GLN A 164 18.39 8.52 -14.30
N GLY A 165 18.38 8.78 -15.61
CA GLY A 165 18.71 7.81 -16.64
C GLY A 165 17.56 6.89 -17.09
N ILE A 166 16.37 7.00 -16.50
CA ILE A 166 15.21 6.20 -16.91
C ILE A 166 14.39 6.89 -18.01
N THR A 167 13.70 6.06 -18.80
CA THR A 167 12.57 6.47 -19.64
C THR A 167 11.32 5.73 -19.17
N PHE A 168 10.27 6.48 -18.83
CA PHE A 168 8.99 5.97 -18.35
C PHE A 168 7.87 6.35 -19.34
N LEU A 169 7.00 5.38 -19.64
CA LEU A 169 5.81 5.53 -20.48
C LEU A 169 4.62 4.89 -19.79
N ALA A 170 3.47 5.57 -19.79
CA ALA A 170 2.22 5.05 -19.26
C ALA A 170 1.04 5.35 -20.18
N GLU A 171 0.04 4.48 -20.15
CA GLU A 171 -1.21 4.60 -20.91
C GLU A 171 -2.41 4.14 -20.09
N GLN A 172 -3.52 4.85 -20.19
CA GLN A 172 -4.81 4.38 -19.72
C GLN A 172 -5.48 3.48 -20.76
N VAL A 173 -5.35 2.16 -20.59
CA VAL A 173 -5.79 1.15 -21.56
C VAL A 173 -7.25 0.71 -21.41
N SER A 174 -7.91 1.08 -20.31
CA SER A 174 -9.31 0.77 -20.07
C SER A 174 -9.98 1.82 -19.20
N HIS A 175 -11.27 2.09 -19.44
CA HIS A 175 -12.07 3.02 -18.63
C HIS A 175 -13.13 2.31 -17.77
N HIS A 176 -13.59 1.12 -18.16
CA HIS A 176 -14.59 0.33 -17.43
C HIS A 176 -14.20 -1.15 -17.37
N PRO A 177 -13.44 -1.57 -16.35
CA PRO A 177 -12.93 -0.76 -15.23
C PRO A 177 -11.75 0.15 -15.63
N PRO A 178 -11.45 1.23 -14.89
CA PRO A 178 -10.25 2.04 -15.10
C PRO A 178 -9.00 1.18 -14.90
N MET A 179 -8.13 1.09 -15.91
CA MET A 179 -6.85 0.41 -15.81
C MET A 179 -5.77 1.21 -16.55
N GLY A 180 -4.66 1.45 -15.86
CA GLY A 180 -3.44 2.02 -16.42
C GLY A 180 -2.36 0.97 -16.54
N VAL A 181 -1.49 1.12 -17.54
CA VAL A 181 -0.25 0.36 -17.67
C VAL A 181 0.92 1.33 -17.73
N ALA A 182 2.08 0.91 -17.26
CA ALA A 182 3.31 1.63 -17.50
C ALA A 182 4.50 0.69 -17.69
N HIS A 183 5.47 1.19 -18.43
CA HIS A 183 6.77 0.60 -18.67
C HIS A 183 7.84 1.64 -18.38
N CYS A 184 8.90 1.24 -17.70
CA CYS A 184 10.05 2.08 -17.43
C CYS A 184 11.33 1.28 -17.60
N GLU A 185 12.38 1.89 -18.16
CA GLU A 185 13.67 1.24 -18.28
C GLU A 185 14.85 2.20 -18.26
N ASN A 186 16.01 1.67 -17.87
CA ASN A 186 17.34 2.24 -18.07
C ASN A 186 18.34 1.11 -18.41
N GLU A 187 19.64 1.34 -18.29
CA GLU A 187 20.67 0.30 -18.55
C GLU A 187 20.64 -0.86 -17.54
N HIS A 188 20.09 -0.65 -16.34
CA HIS A 188 20.14 -1.61 -15.22
C HIS A 188 18.86 -2.41 -15.05
N PHE A 189 17.68 -1.85 -15.32
CA PHE A 189 16.43 -2.54 -15.05
C PHE A 189 15.32 -2.23 -16.06
N THR A 190 14.30 -3.08 -16.06
CA THR A 190 12.97 -2.76 -16.59
C THR A 190 11.94 -2.86 -15.45
N TYR A 191 10.96 -1.96 -15.45
CA TYR A 191 9.84 -1.92 -14.55
C TYR A 191 8.54 -1.93 -15.36
N ASP A 192 7.66 -2.87 -15.06
CA ASP A 192 6.35 -3.00 -15.71
C ASP A 192 5.26 -3.01 -14.66
N ILE A 193 4.24 -2.19 -14.85
CA ILE A 193 3.06 -2.18 -14.00
C ILE A 193 1.77 -2.25 -14.82
N THR A 194 0.82 -3.04 -14.35
CA THR A 194 -0.58 -2.96 -14.71
C THR A 194 -1.34 -2.63 -13.44
N SER A 195 -2.05 -1.50 -13.41
CA SER A 195 -2.71 -0.98 -12.23
C SER A 195 -4.20 -0.79 -12.46
N LYS A 196 -4.99 -1.45 -11.61
CA LYS A 196 -6.43 -1.26 -11.46
C LYS A 196 -6.69 -1.04 -9.98
N LEU A 197 -7.40 0.04 -9.64
CA LEU A 197 -7.82 0.26 -8.27
C LEU A 197 -9.26 -0.25 -8.10
N LYS A 198 -9.48 -1.07 -7.08
CA LYS A 198 -10.82 -1.38 -6.58
C LYS A 198 -11.00 -0.66 -5.25
N THR A 199 -12.15 -0.04 -5.01
CA THR A 199 -12.39 0.64 -3.73
C THR A 199 -13.58 0.08 -2.98
N LYS A 200 -13.61 0.35 -1.67
CA LYS A 200 -14.76 0.08 -0.81
C LYS A 200 -14.95 1.26 0.12
N PHE A 201 -16.08 1.95 -0.02
CA PHE A 201 -16.42 3.05 0.88
C PHE A 201 -17.00 2.53 2.19
N LEU A 202 -16.46 2.97 3.32
CA LEU A 202 -16.82 2.52 4.66
C LEU A 202 -17.58 3.58 5.47
N GLY A 203 -17.97 4.70 4.85
CA GLY A 203 -18.66 5.82 5.51
C GLY A 203 -17.76 7.04 5.64
N ASN A 204 -16.88 7.11 6.63
CA ASN A 204 -15.92 8.21 6.73
C ASN A 204 -14.51 7.83 6.23
N SER A 205 -14.35 6.63 5.69
CA SER A 205 -13.09 6.14 5.12
C SER A 205 -13.32 5.37 3.81
N VAL A 206 -12.27 5.19 3.03
CA VAL A 206 -12.24 4.33 1.83
C VAL A 206 -11.06 3.38 1.93
N GLU A 207 -11.31 2.10 1.67
CA GLU A 207 -10.25 1.14 1.38
C GLU A 207 -9.99 1.12 -0.12
N VAL A 208 -8.72 1.13 -0.49
CA VAL A 208 -8.20 1.05 -1.85
C VAL A 208 -7.39 -0.23 -1.96
N TYR A 209 -7.83 -1.08 -2.87
CA TYR A 209 -7.23 -2.36 -3.18
C TYR A 209 -6.48 -2.23 -4.50
N PRO A 210 -5.13 -2.21 -4.48
CA PRO A 210 -4.34 -2.31 -5.70
C PRO A 210 -4.52 -3.70 -6.31
N VAL A 211 -5.09 -3.74 -7.52
CA VAL A 211 -5.28 -4.96 -8.29
C VAL A 211 -4.44 -4.85 -9.54
N GLY A 212 -3.55 -5.80 -9.77
CA GLY A 212 -2.67 -5.72 -10.91
C GLY A 212 -1.38 -6.49 -10.69
N ARG A 213 -0.36 -6.08 -11.42
CA ARG A 213 0.95 -6.71 -11.41
C ARG A 213 2.01 -5.64 -11.48
N THR A 214 3.01 -5.75 -10.62
CA THR A 214 4.23 -4.93 -10.65
C THR A 214 5.41 -5.86 -10.78
N ARG A 215 6.22 -5.71 -11.85
CA ARG A 215 7.46 -6.46 -12.04
C ARG A 215 8.65 -5.54 -12.21
N VAL A 216 9.77 -5.97 -11.66
CA VAL A 216 11.09 -5.39 -11.91
C VAL A 216 11.99 -6.50 -12.44
N THR A 217 12.67 -6.26 -13.55
CA THR A 217 13.71 -7.17 -14.07
C THR A 217 15.05 -6.46 -14.00
N LEU A 218 16.00 -7.06 -13.29
CA LEU A 218 17.39 -6.58 -13.24
C LEU A 218 18.15 -7.14 -14.46
N LYS A 219 18.63 -6.26 -15.33
CA LYS A 219 19.15 -6.60 -16.66
C LYS A 219 20.46 -7.41 -16.60
N LYS A 220 21.35 -7.13 -15.64
CA LYS A 220 22.64 -7.83 -15.52
C LYS A 220 22.47 -9.28 -15.11
N SER A 221 21.58 -9.53 -14.16
CA SER A 221 21.35 -10.87 -13.59
C SER A 221 20.22 -11.65 -14.26
N GLY A 222 19.30 -10.96 -14.94
CA GLY A 222 18.06 -11.54 -15.46
C GLY A 222 17.03 -11.88 -14.38
N ILE A 223 17.25 -11.46 -13.13
CA ILE A 223 16.33 -11.71 -12.01
C ILE A 223 15.05 -10.92 -12.20
N VAL A 224 13.92 -11.54 -11.87
CA VAL A 224 12.60 -10.92 -11.93
C VAL A 224 11.98 -10.87 -10.54
N PHE A 225 11.68 -9.67 -10.06
CA PHE A 225 10.90 -9.45 -8.85
C PHE A 225 9.43 -9.21 -9.19
N ASP A 226 8.54 -9.78 -8.38
CA ASP A 226 7.12 -9.45 -8.34
C ASP A 226 6.80 -8.77 -7.02
N LEU A 227 5.99 -7.71 -7.07
CA LEU A 227 5.61 -6.93 -5.90
C LEU A 227 4.09 -6.94 -5.72
N VAL A 228 3.66 -7.39 -4.54
CA VAL A 228 2.27 -7.33 -4.08
C VAL A 228 2.19 -6.29 -2.95
N PRO A 229 1.64 -5.10 -3.20
CA PRO A 229 1.47 -4.07 -2.18
C PRO A 229 0.30 -4.39 -1.22
N PRO A 230 0.34 -3.91 0.04
CA PRO A 230 -0.81 -3.91 0.94
C PRO A 230 -1.97 -3.07 0.39
N LEU A 231 -3.13 -3.23 1.02
CA LEU A 231 -4.23 -2.29 0.83
C LEU A 231 -3.87 -0.93 1.43
N THR A 232 -4.50 0.12 0.93
CA THR A 232 -4.38 1.48 1.46
C THR A 232 -5.74 1.92 1.98
N LYS A 233 -5.80 2.53 3.17
CA LYS A 233 -7.00 3.12 3.76
C LYS A 233 -6.85 4.63 3.83
N ILE A 234 -7.81 5.35 3.25
CA ILE A 234 -7.92 6.80 3.38
C ILE A 234 -8.95 7.08 4.47
N ASN A 235 -8.51 7.61 5.59
CA ASN A 235 -9.33 7.89 6.76
C ASN A 235 -9.86 9.33 6.74
N ASN A 236 -10.96 9.57 7.46
CA ASN A 236 -11.51 10.90 7.71
C ASN A 236 -11.77 11.73 6.43
N LEU A 237 -12.55 11.19 5.50
CA LEU A 237 -12.82 11.82 4.21
C LEU A 237 -13.72 13.06 4.31
N ILE A 238 -14.67 13.05 5.26
CA ILE A 238 -15.68 14.10 5.44
C ILE A 238 -15.52 14.74 6.82
N PHE A 239 -15.30 13.93 7.86
CA PHE A 239 -15.12 14.36 9.24
C PHE A 239 -13.71 13.99 9.72
N GLY A 240 -12.98 14.94 10.30
CA GLY A 240 -11.58 14.73 10.70
C GLY A 240 -10.55 15.22 9.71
N ARG A 241 -9.28 15.37 10.15
CA ARG A 241 -8.15 15.53 9.22
C ARG A 241 -8.03 14.28 8.37
N THR A 242 -8.04 14.41 7.05
CA THR A 242 -7.83 13.27 6.14
C THR A 242 -6.38 12.80 6.23
N TRP A 243 -6.17 11.50 6.36
CA TRP A 243 -4.86 10.87 6.41
C TRP A 243 -4.89 9.49 5.75
N ILE A 244 -3.72 8.95 5.42
CA ILE A 244 -3.57 7.69 4.69
C ILE A 244 -2.83 6.68 5.57
N ASP A 245 -3.35 5.46 5.61
CA ASP A 245 -2.71 4.29 6.20
C ASP A 245 -2.51 3.23 5.11
N SER A 246 -1.50 2.37 5.22
CA SER A 246 -1.32 1.21 4.33
C SER A 246 -0.97 -0.05 5.12
N PRO A 247 -1.87 -0.52 6.01
CA PRO A 247 -1.55 -1.59 6.93
C PRO A 247 -1.48 -2.96 6.25
N GLY A 248 -0.67 -3.85 6.82
CA GLY A 248 -0.55 -5.23 6.41
C GLY A 248 0.74 -5.54 5.68
N GLU A 249 0.73 -6.61 4.89
CA GLU A 249 1.94 -7.15 4.27
C GLU A 249 2.15 -6.62 2.85
N MET A 250 3.36 -6.13 2.58
CA MET A 250 3.91 -6.04 1.23
C MET A 250 4.82 -7.23 1.00
N VAL A 251 4.60 -7.97 -0.08
CA VAL A 251 5.40 -9.14 -0.41
C VAL A 251 6.14 -8.90 -1.71
N MET A 252 7.48 -8.93 -1.63
CA MET A 252 8.34 -8.99 -2.80
C MET A 252 8.84 -10.41 -3.00
N THR A 253 8.61 -10.99 -4.16
CA THR A 253 9.05 -12.35 -4.51
C THR A 253 10.10 -12.29 -5.61
N ASN A 254 11.25 -12.92 -5.40
CA ASN A 254 12.17 -13.23 -6.48
C ASN A 254 11.60 -14.43 -7.26
N LEU A 255 11.06 -14.18 -8.45
CA LEU A 255 10.45 -15.22 -9.28
C LEU A 255 11.46 -16.20 -9.87
N THR A 256 12.75 -15.87 -9.84
CA THR A 256 13.83 -16.74 -10.34
C THR A 256 14.25 -17.77 -9.31
N THR A 257 14.31 -17.40 -8.02
CA THR A 257 14.78 -18.28 -6.93
C THR A 257 13.66 -18.80 -6.03
N GLY A 258 12.58 -18.03 -5.87
CA GLY A 258 11.50 -18.30 -4.91
C GLY A 258 11.59 -17.49 -3.62
N ASP A 259 12.75 -16.88 -3.34
CA ASP A 259 13.01 -16.11 -2.11
C ASP A 259 12.04 -14.92 -1.96
N LYS A 260 11.71 -14.56 -0.71
CA LYS A 260 10.76 -13.48 -0.41
C LYS A 260 11.27 -12.46 0.59
N VAL A 261 10.84 -11.22 0.41
CA VAL A 261 10.86 -10.19 1.46
C VAL A 261 9.42 -9.89 1.84
N VAL A 262 9.11 -9.96 3.14
CA VAL A 262 7.79 -9.66 3.68
C VAL A 262 7.90 -8.44 4.60
N LEU A 263 7.37 -7.32 4.14
CA LEU A 263 7.38 -6.07 4.88
C LEU A 263 6.02 -5.89 5.54
N TYR A 264 6.00 -5.76 6.87
CA TYR A 264 4.77 -5.57 7.62
C TYR A 264 4.61 -4.10 8.01
N PHE A 265 3.59 -3.46 7.44
CA PHE A 265 3.18 -2.10 7.72
C PHE A 265 2.24 -2.12 8.93
N GLN A 266 2.72 -1.56 10.04
CA GLN A 266 1.97 -1.49 11.29
C GLN A 266 0.83 -0.48 11.14
N PRO A 267 -0.43 -0.81 11.48
CA PRO A 267 -1.52 0.15 11.41
C PRO A 267 -1.32 1.38 12.33
N CYS A 268 -1.70 2.57 11.84
CA CYS A 268 -1.72 3.80 12.62
C CYS A 268 -2.68 3.73 13.82
N GLY A 269 -2.36 4.45 14.90
CA GLY A 269 -3.19 4.51 16.11
C GLY A 269 -3.08 3.30 17.04
N TRP A 270 -2.37 2.25 16.63
CA TRP A 270 -2.01 1.13 17.52
C TRP A 270 -0.82 1.55 18.40
N PHE A 271 -0.90 1.38 19.73
CA PHE A 271 0.16 1.70 20.72
C PHE A 271 0.76 3.13 20.68
N GLY A 272 0.08 4.11 20.08
CA GLY A 272 0.57 5.50 20.04
C GLY A 272 1.70 5.74 19.03
N TYR A 273 1.81 4.89 18.00
CA TYR A 273 2.70 5.16 16.87
C TYR A 273 2.08 6.21 15.94
N ASP A 274 2.88 7.26 15.68
CA ASP A 274 2.57 8.36 14.77
C ASP A 274 2.60 7.89 13.29
N ILE A 275 2.11 8.73 12.38
CA ILE A 275 2.07 8.55 10.92
C ILE A 275 3.47 8.25 10.35
N ASP A 276 4.55 8.66 11.04
CA ASP A 276 5.92 8.64 10.53
C ASP A 276 6.70 7.33 10.79
N HIS A 277 6.18 6.36 11.57
CA HIS A 277 7.00 5.24 12.08
C HIS A 277 6.31 3.86 11.99
N GLN A 278 6.22 3.26 10.79
CA GLN A 278 5.36 2.08 10.59
C GLN A 278 5.89 1.02 9.63
N PHE A 279 7.11 0.52 9.81
CA PHE A 279 7.44 -0.76 9.16
C PHE A 279 8.30 -1.66 10.04
N LEU A 280 7.86 -2.90 10.15
CA LEU A 280 8.68 -4.03 10.59
C LEU A 280 9.10 -4.79 9.34
N VAL A 281 10.40 -4.90 9.10
CA VAL A 281 10.94 -5.66 7.96
C VAL A 281 11.22 -7.10 8.41
N ALA A 282 10.56 -8.07 7.76
CA ALA A 282 10.90 -9.48 7.91
C ALA A 282 11.45 -10.02 6.57
N PHE A 283 12.64 -10.62 6.62
CA PHE A 283 13.18 -11.36 5.49
C PHE A 283 12.81 -12.83 5.64
N VAL A 284 12.19 -13.41 4.62
CA VAL A 284 11.83 -14.83 4.58
C VAL A 284 12.51 -15.44 3.36
N ALA A 285 13.73 -15.94 3.57
CA ALA A 285 14.37 -16.83 2.61
C ALA A 285 13.76 -18.22 2.79
N GLU A 286 12.97 -18.66 1.81
CA GLU A 286 12.36 -19.99 1.73
C GLU A 286 12.90 -20.74 0.51
#